data_AF-A0A1Y1KKM5-F1
#
_entry.id   AF-A0A1Y1KKM5-F1
#
_cell.length_a   1.000
_cell.length_b   1.000
_cell.length_c   1.000
_cell.angle_alpha   90.00
_cell.angle_beta   90.00
_cell.angle_gamma   90.00
#
_symmetry.space_group_name_H-M   'P 1'
#
loop_
_entity.id
_entity.type
_entity.pdbx_description
1 polymer ?
#
loop_
_entity_poly.entity_id
_entity_poly.type
_entity_poly.pdbx_seq_one_letter_code
_entity_poly.pdbx_strand_id
1 'polypeptide(L)'
;MKTVIFVLTVIFTTVTVTKAQCRCPEGYTPQRISGREYMCAGIRTRDLKPCNEAVPSPPTCVCKNDANSIITDSSGTWCVIMKRGEEAARWQCENWREREGLLPSNPSYSSP
;
A
#
# COMPACT_ATOMS: atom_id res chain seq x y z
N MET A 1 -50.71 -19.79 -22.26
CA MET A 1 -49.95 -19.06 -21.21
C MET A 1 -48.73 -18.43 -21.89
N LYS A 2 -48.59 -17.11 -21.91
CA LYS A 2 -47.47 -16.39 -22.56
C LYS A 2 -46.48 -15.94 -21.48
N THR A 3 -45.27 -16.51 -21.49
CA THR A 3 -44.18 -16.14 -20.58
C THR A 3 -43.56 -14.82 -21.05
N VAL A 4 -43.65 -13.78 -20.23
CA VAL A 4 -43.01 -12.49 -20.48
C VAL A 4 -41.64 -12.51 -19.81
N ILE A 5 -40.57 -12.46 -20.59
CA ILE A 5 -39.19 -12.37 -20.09
C ILE A 5 -38.83 -10.90 -19.94
N PHE A 6 -38.68 -10.43 -18.69
CA PHE A 6 -38.16 -9.11 -18.38
C PHE A 6 -36.63 -9.14 -18.51
N VAL A 7 -36.09 -8.58 -19.59
CA VAL A 7 -34.65 -8.40 -19.76
C VAL A 7 -34.25 -7.14 -18.98
N LEU A 8 -33.59 -7.34 -17.83
CA LEU A 8 -33.07 -6.24 -17.00
C LEU A 8 -31.73 -5.78 -17.60
N THR A 9 -31.74 -4.69 -18.36
CA THR A 9 -30.52 -4.10 -18.92
C THR A 9 -29.80 -3.30 -17.83
N VAL A 10 -28.69 -3.83 -17.29
CA VAL A 10 -27.83 -3.11 -16.36
C VAL A 10 -26.95 -2.14 -17.15
N ILE A 11 -27.24 -0.84 -17.06
CA ILE A 11 -26.42 0.23 -17.65
C ILE A 11 -25.21 0.46 -16.73
N PHE A 12 -24.03 -0.01 -17.14
CA PHE A 12 -22.77 0.32 -16.48
C PHE A 12 -22.30 1.71 -16.95
N THR A 13 -22.52 2.74 -16.14
CA THR A 13 -21.88 4.05 -16.35
C THR A 13 -20.41 3.98 -15.94
N THR A 14 -19.50 4.06 -16.89
CA THR A 14 -18.06 4.16 -16.60
C THR A 14 -17.76 5.55 -16.06
N VAL A 15 -17.37 5.65 -14.78
CA VAL A 15 -16.95 6.91 -14.17
C VAL A 15 -15.57 7.28 -14.70
N THR A 16 -15.47 8.30 -15.55
CA THR A 16 -14.18 8.82 -16.02
C THR A 16 -13.56 9.70 -14.95
N VAL A 17 -12.47 9.23 -14.33
CA VAL A 17 -11.71 10.01 -13.33
C VAL A 17 -10.90 11.09 -14.05
N THR A 18 -11.11 12.35 -13.68
CA THR A 18 -10.26 13.46 -14.16
C THR A 18 -8.94 13.54 -13.39
N LYS A 19 -7.92 14.24 -13.93
CA LYS A 19 -6.64 14.45 -13.23
C LYS A 19 -6.82 14.99 -11.80
N ALA A 20 -7.70 15.99 -11.64
CA ALA A 20 -7.96 16.64 -10.36
C ALA A 20 -8.64 15.71 -9.34
N GLN A 21 -9.31 14.65 -9.82
CA GLN A 21 -9.97 13.65 -9.01
C GLN A 21 -9.10 12.42 -8.75
N CYS A 22 -7.90 12.33 -9.33
CA CYS A 22 -6.99 11.21 -9.12
C CYS A 22 -6.05 11.49 -7.95
N ARG A 23 -6.35 10.94 -6.77
CA ARG A 23 -5.43 10.97 -5.62
C ARG A 23 -4.53 9.74 -5.65
N CYS A 24 -3.23 9.99 -5.55
CA CYS A 24 -2.20 8.95 -5.55
C CYS A 24 -1.52 8.85 -4.19
N PRO A 25 -1.10 7.63 -3.79
CA PRO A 25 -0.31 7.42 -2.60
C PRO A 25 1.10 8.03 -2.74
N GLU A 26 1.82 8.13 -1.62
CA GLU A 26 3.19 8.63 -1.59
C GLU A 26 4.10 7.82 -2.54
N GLY A 27 4.96 8.53 -3.28
CA GLY A 27 5.84 7.91 -4.28
C GLY A 27 5.20 7.68 -5.65
N TYR A 28 3.95 8.10 -5.86
CA TYR A 28 3.24 7.98 -7.14
C TYR A 28 2.75 9.35 -7.66
N THR A 29 2.54 9.45 -8.98
CA THR A 29 2.05 10.64 -9.68
C THR A 29 0.93 10.28 -10.67
N PRO A 30 -0.15 11.08 -10.76
CA PRO A 30 -1.24 10.82 -11.69
C PRO A 30 -0.77 11.00 -13.15
N GLN A 31 -0.82 9.91 -13.92
CA GLN A 31 -0.52 9.87 -15.35
C GLN A 31 -1.72 9.36 -16.15
N ARG A 32 -1.89 9.89 -17.37
CA ARG A 32 -2.97 9.47 -18.27
C ARG A 32 -2.48 8.30 -19.12
N ILE A 33 -3.04 7.12 -18.88
CA ILE A 33 -2.76 5.91 -19.66
C ILE A 33 -3.88 5.75 -20.70
N SER A 34 -3.51 5.46 -21.95
CA SER A 34 -4.47 5.17 -23.04
C SER A 34 -5.49 6.28 -23.32
N GLY A 35 -5.14 7.54 -23.06
CA GLY A 35 -5.89 8.70 -23.54
C GLY A 35 -7.24 8.95 -22.88
N ARG A 36 -7.71 8.17 -21.90
CA ARG A 36 -8.99 8.45 -21.20
C ARG A 36 -8.96 8.22 -19.70
N GLU A 37 -8.04 7.40 -19.20
CA GLU A 37 -8.02 7.00 -17.80
C GLU A 37 -6.75 7.53 -17.11
N TYR A 38 -6.93 8.13 -15.93
CA TYR A 38 -5.81 8.48 -15.07
C TYR A 38 -5.49 7.29 -14.17
N MET A 39 -4.20 7.03 -13.98
CA MET A 39 -3.68 6.04 -13.04
C MET A 39 -2.52 6.67 -12.26
N CYS A 40 -2.19 6.10 -11.11
CA CYS A 40 -1.04 6.47 -10.31
C CYS A 40 0.19 5.70 -10.79
N ALA A 41 1.14 6.41 -11.40
CA ALA A 41 2.42 5.85 -11.86
C ALA A 41 3.52 6.08 -10.83
N GLY A 42 4.35 5.06 -10.56
CA GLY A 42 5.47 5.18 -9.64
C GLY A 42 6.48 6.22 -10.10
N ILE A 43 6.94 7.09 -9.20
CA ILE A 43 7.98 8.11 -9.49
C ILE A 43 9.34 7.44 -9.70
N ARG A 44 9.61 6.38 -8.92
CA ARG A 44 10.86 5.60 -8.97
C ARG A 44 10.66 4.13 -9.33
N THR A 45 9.41 3.69 -9.46
CA THR A 45 9.05 2.31 -9.81
C THR A 45 8.27 2.29 -11.11
N ARG A 46 8.28 1.17 -11.84
CA ARG A 46 7.51 0.99 -13.08
C ARG A 46 6.11 0.42 -12.82
N ASP A 47 5.53 0.77 -11.67
CA ASP A 47 4.25 0.25 -11.23
C ASP A 47 3.12 1.23 -11.59
N LEU A 48 1.95 0.68 -11.93
CA LEU A 48 0.71 1.42 -12.14
C LEU A 48 -0.33 0.97 -11.12
N LYS A 49 -1.01 1.94 -10.50
CA LYS A 49 -2.09 1.70 -9.53
C LYS A 49 -3.34 2.50 -9.91
N PRO A 50 -4.54 1.99 -9.61
CA PRO A 50 -5.77 2.77 -9.77
C PRO A 50 -5.77 4.03 -8.89
N CYS A 51 -6.43 5.08 -9.38
CA CYS A 51 -6.62 6.31 -8.61
C CYS A 51 -7.56 6.07 -7.41
N ASN A 52 -7.35 6.82 -6.33
CA ASN A 52 -8.22 6.81 -5.14
C ASN A 52 -8.35 5.45 -4.45
N GLU A 53 -7.54 4.46 -4.82
CA GLU A 53 -7.40 3.26 -4.02
C GLU A 53 -6.61 3.59 -2.76
N ALA A 54 -7.19 3.26 -1.62
CA ALA A 54 -6.48 3.24 -0.36
C ALA A 54 -5.42 2.14 -0.47
N VAL A 55 -4.16 2.52 -0.75
CA VAL A 55 -3.04 1.63 -0.48
C VAL A 55 -2.93 1.54 1.03
N PRO A 56 -3.11 0.37 1.65
CA PRO A 56 -2.93 0.24 3.09
C PRO A 56 -1.49 0.65 3.40
N SER A 57 -1.31 1.74 4.14
CA SER A 57 0.00 2.00 4.73
C SER A 57 0.20 0.99 5.85
N PRO A 58 1.34 0.27 5.91
CA PRO A 58 1.60 -0.59 7.05
C PRO A 58 1.54 0.25 8.33
N PRO A 59 0.95 -0.25 9.43
CA PRO A 59 0.90 0.49 10.67
C PRO A 59 2.32 0.78 11.16
N THR A 60 2.50 1.92 11.81
CA THR A 60 3.76 2.30 12.45
C THR A 60 4.20 1.20 13.41
N CYS A 61 5.49 0.86 13.42
CA CYS A 61 6.06 -0.11 14.35
C CYS A 61 5.82 0.35 15.80
N VAL A 62 5.17 -0.48 16.61
CA VAL A 62 4.99 -0.24 18.04
C VAL A 62 6.11 -0.94 18.80
N CYS A 63 6.80 -0.21 19.69
CA CYS A 63 7.92 -0.74 20.47
C CYS A 63 7.56 -0.82 21.96
N LYS A 64 7.94 -1.92 22.62
CA LYS A 64 8.02 -2.00 24.10
C LYS A 64 9.29 -1.30 24.61
N ASN A 65 9.30 -1.02 25.92
CA ASN A 65 10.49 -0.57 26.67
C ASN A 65 11.12 0.72 26.10
N ASP A 66 12.43 0.88 26.31
CA ASP A 66 13.18 2.11 26.04
C ASP A 66 13.73 2.19 24.60
N ALA A 67 13.07 1.58 23.62
CA ALA A 67 13.44 1.78 22.21
C ALA A 67 13.46 3.28 21.88
N ASN A 68 14.54 3.77 21.28
CA ASN A 68 14.70 5.18 20.96
C ASN A 68 14.78 5.43 19.45
N SER A 69 14.70 4.38 18.63
CA SER A 69 14.68 4.48 17.18
C SER A 69 14.00 3.26 16.54
N ILE A 70 13.56 3.44 15.29
CA ILE A 70 13.00 2.39 14.43
C ILE A 70 13.86 2.32 13.19
N ILE A 71 14.38 1.12 12.89
CA ILE A 71 15.19 0.87 11.68
C ILE A 71 14.42 -0.08 10.77
N THR A 72 14.44 0.20 9.47
CA THR A 72 13.91 -0.70 8.44
C THR A 72 15.03 -1.11 7.49
N ASP A 73 15.22 -2.41 7.31
CA ASP A 73 16.18 -3.00 6.39
C ASP A 73 15.53 -4.12 5.56
N SER A 74 16.32 -4.89 4.80
CA SER A 74 15.82 -5.98 3.96
C SER A 74 15.21 -7.15 4.74
N SER A 75 15.49 -7.27 6.04
CA SER A 75 14.93 -8.32 6.90
C SER A 75 13.64 -7.90 7.62
N GLY A 76 13.32 -6.61 7.62
CA GLY A 76 12.08 -6.09 8.18
C GLY A 76 12.24 -4.74 8.86
N THR A 77 11.27 -4.40 9.72
CA THR A 77 11.31 -3.20 10.56
C THR A 77 11.41 -3.60 12.02
N TRP A 78 12.25 -2.87 12.75
CA TRP A 78 12.69 -3.26 14.08
C TRP A 78 12.71 -2.07 15.04
N CYS A 79 12.45 -2.37 16.31
CA CYS A 79 12.69 -1.48 17.43
C CYS A 79 14.15 -1.59 17.86
N VAL A 80 14.84 -0.47 18.01
CA VAL A 80 16.25 -0.47 18.40
C VAL A 80 16.54 0.51 19.54
N ILE A 81 17.55 0.19 20.35
CA ILE A 81 18.19 1.12 21.27
C ILE A 81 19.52 1.52 20.67
N MET A 82 19.66 2.80 20.32
CA MET A 82 20.91 3.39 19.89
C MET A 82 21.65 3.98 21.10
N LYS A 83 22.94 3.66 21.26
CA LYS A 83 23.83 4.29 22.25
C LYS A 83 25.06 4.82 21.52
N ARG A 84 25.27 6.15 21.60
CA ARG A 84 26.41 6.83 20.95
C ARG A 84 26.53 6.56 19.44
N GLY A 85 25.39 6.43 18.76
CA GLY A 85 25.34 6.18 17.31
C GLY A 85 25.46 4.70 16.92
N GLU A 86 25.65 3.79 17.87
CA GLU A 86 25.72 2.35 17.62
C GLU A 86 24.45 1.63 18.11
N GLU A 87 24.07 0.55 17.42
CA GLU A 87 22.96 -0.31 17.82
C GLU A 87 23.36 -1.13 19.06
N ALA A 88 22.74 -0.84 20.21
CA ALA A 88 22.98 -1.55 21.46
C ALA A 88 22.05 -2.76 21.63
N ALA A 89 20.85 -2.71 21.06
CA ALA A 89 19.87 -3.79 21.08
C ALA A 89 18.82 -3.60 19.97
N ARG A 90 18.24 -4.72 19.51
CA ARG A 90 17.20 -4.77 18.49
C ARG A 90 16.18 -5.86 18.79
N TRP A 91 14.90 -5.59 18.54
CA TRP A 91 13.83 -6.58 18.62
C TRP A 91 12.66 -6.25 17.69
N GLN A 92 11.76 -7.22 17.52
CA GLN A 92 10.60 -7.12 16.62
C GLN A 92 9.54 -6.15 17.16
N CYS A 93 8.80 -5.49 16.26
CA CYS A 93 7.64 -4.67 16.64
C CYS A 93 6.58 -5.49 17.37
N GLU A 94 5.88 -4.87 18.32
CA GLU A 94 4.76 -5.50 19.04
C GLU A 94 3.59 -5.84 18.12
N ASN A 95 3.34 -4.98 17.14
CA ASN A 95 2.29 -5.14 16.14
C ASN A 95 2.80 -5.81 14.85
N TRP A 96 3.80 -6.69 14.93
CA TRP A 96 4.38 -7.33 13.74
C TRP A 96 3.35 -8.08 12.89
N ARG A 97 2.36 -8.74 13.52
CA ARG A 97 1.31 -9.49 12.83
C ARG A 97 0.40 -8.60 11.98
N GLU A 98 0.08 -7.41 12.48
CA GLU A 98 -0.75 -6.44 11.74
C GLU A 98 -0.01 -5.93 10.49
N ARG A 99 1.32 -5.88 10.56
CA ARG A 99 2.15 -5.44 9.43
C ARG A 99 2.30 -6.50 8.36
N GLU A 100 2.44 -7.76 8.73
CA GLU A 100 2.52 -8.87 7.76
C GLU A 100 1.24 -9.01 6.94
N GLY A 101 0.06 -8.83 7.57
CA GLY A 101 -1.24 -8.96 6.89
C GLY A 101 -1.53 -7.90 5.82
N LEU A 102 -0.73 -6.83 5.73
CA LEU A 102 -0.89 -5.75 4.75
C LEU A 102 0.16 -5.77 3.63
N LEU A 103 1.17 -6.64 3.74
CA LEU A 103 2.13 -6.80 2.66
C LEU A 103 1.46 -7.61 1.55
N PRO A 104 1.45 -7.13 0.29
CA PRO A 104 1.04 -7.96 -0.82
C PRO A 104 1.90 -9.23 -0.79
N SER A 105 1.30 -10.39 -1.03
CA SER A 105 1.96 -11.69 -1.16
C SER A 105 2.91 -11.68 -2.37
N ASN A 106 4.01 -10.95 -2.23
CA ASN A 106 5.08 -10.84 -3.19
C ASN A 106 6.20 -11.71 -2.60
N PRO A 107 6.67 -12.75 -3.31
CA PRO A 107 7.61 -13.74 -2.77
C PRO A 107 8.99 -13.19 -2.39
N SER A 108 9.20 -11.87 -2.51
CA SER A 108 10.39 -11.16 -2.03
C SER A 108 10.35 -10.78 -0.54
N TYR A 109 9.21 -10.96 0.15
CA TYR A 109 9.07 -10.80 1.60
C TYR A 109 8.77 -12.14 2.28
N SER A 110 9.57 -13.16 1.99
CA SER A 110 9.65 -14.33 2.86
C SER A 110 10.75 -14.10 3.89
N SER A 111 10.38 -13.71 5.10
CA SER A 111 11.28 -13.85 6.26
C SER A 111 11.50 -15.34 6.52
N PRO A 112 12.75 -15.78 6.75
CA PRO A 112 13.08 -17.14 7.18
C PRO A 112 12.61 -17.45 8.60
#